data_AF-A0A258W1Z8-F1
#
_entry.id   AF-A0A258W1Z8-F1
#
_cell.length_a   1.000
_cell.length_b   1.000
_cell.length_c   1.000
_cell.angle_alpha   90.00
_cell.angle_beta   90.00
_cell.angle_gamma   90.00
#
_symmetry.space_group_name_H-M   'P 1'
#
loop_
_entity.id
_entity.type
_entity.pdbx_description
1 polymer ?
#
loop_
_entity_poly.entity_id
_entity_poly.type
_entity_poly.pdbx_seq_one_letter_code
_entity_poly.pdbx_strand_id
1 'polypeptide(L)'
;MPRYITWLKNDPYRALAGKVRQKDGFKKTEIPFAEFEWADFFRSRISEELVDKDYNKAVAIALRLSKTDEAKQLPGYNGNALCIEVYAN
;
A
#
# COMPACT_ATOMS: atom_id res chain seq x y z
N MET A 1 -22.74 -4.63 -23.85
CA MET A 1 -21.30 -4.92 -23.63
C MET A 1 -20.50 -3.77 -24.23
N PRO A 2 -19.64 -3.05 -23.49
CA PRO A 2 -18.87 -1.95 -24.06
C PRO A 2 -17.68 -2.49 -24.88
N ARG A 3 -17.36 -1.78 -25.96
CA ARG A 3 -16.61 -2.26 -27.12
C ARG A 3 -15.10 -2.00 -27.07
N TYR A 4 -14.55 -1.55 -25.93
CA TYR A 4 -13.11 -1.27 -25.79
C TYR A 4 -12.67 -1.45 -24.32
N ILE A 5 -11.75 -2.38 -24.07
CA ILE A 5 -11.11 -2.64 -22.75
C ILE A 5 -9.88 -1.71 -22.55
N THR A 6 -9.52 -0.91 -23.54
CA THR A 6 -8.28 -0.09 -23.55
C THR A 6 -8.29 1.10 -22.59
N TRP A 7 -9.44 1.41 -21.97
CA TRP A 7 -9.60 2.46 -20.96
C TRP A 7 -9.66 1.91 -19.53
N LEU A 8 -9.25 0.66 -19.30
CA LEU A 8 -8.95 0.20 -17.94
C LEU A 8 -7.69 0.94 -17.47
N LYS A 9 -7.85 2.21 -17.09
CA LYS A 9 -6.80 3.10 -16.65
C LYS A 9 -6.00 2.36 -15.58
N ASN A 10 -4.77 1.98 -15.90
CA ASN A 10 -3.87 1.39 -14.91
C ASN A 10 -3.75 2.41 -13.78
N ASP A 11 -4.35 2.11 -12.65
CA ASP A 11 -4.29 2.98 -11.48
C ASP A 11 -2.88 2.90 -10.90
N PRO A 12 -2.08 3.98 -10.96
CA PRO A 12 -0.69 3.95 -10.51
C PRO A 12 -0.59 3.60 -9.01
N TYR A 13 -1.63 3.90 -8.23
CA TYR A 13 -1.69 3.52 -6.82
C TYR A 13 -1.96 2.02 -6.61
N ARG A 14 -2.65 1.36 -7.55
CA ARG A 14 -2.76 -0.11 -7.52
C ARG A 14 -1.44 -0.80 -7.82
N ALA A 15 -0.68 -0.26 -8.77
CA ALA A 15 0.68 -0.73 -9.03
C ALA A 15 1.58 -0.51 -7.79
N LEU A 16 1.48 0.66 -7.15
CA LEU A 16 2.17 0.98 -5.90
C LEU A 16 1.81 -0.01 -4.79
N ALA A 17 0.52 -0.24 -4.53
CA ALA A 17 0.05 -1.20 -3.52
C ALA A 17 0.56 -2.61 -3.80
N GLY A 18 0.50 -3.06 -5.06
CA GLY A 18 1.07 -4.33 -5.48
C GLY A 18 2.57 -4.44 -5.20
N LYS A 19 3.33 -3.36 -5.44
CA LYS A 19 4.78 -3.32 -5.15
C LYS A 19 5.08 -3.32 -3.66
N VAL A 20 4.28 -2.61 -2.86
CA VAL A 20 4.39 -2.60 -1.40
C VAL A 20 4.10 -3.99 -0.82
N ARG A 21 3.09 -4.70 -1.36
CA ARG A 21 2.80 -6.10 -1.01
C ARG A 21 3.98 -7.02 -1.31
N GLN A 22 4.59 -6.89 -2.49
CA GLN A 22 5.78 -7.66 -2.87
C GLN A 22 7.01 -7.40 -1.97
N LYS A 23 7.03 -6.27 -1.26
CA LYS A 23 8.08 -5.88 -0.32
C LYS A 23 7.65 -6.06 1.14
N ASP A 24 6.68 -6.94 1.41
CA ASP A 24 6.17 -7.27 2.75
C ASP A 24 5.60 -6.07 3.55
N GLY A 25 5.17 -5.02 2.86
CA GLY A 25 4.50 -3.88 3.48
C GLY A 25 3.18 -4.24 4.14
N PHE A 26 2.47 -5.22 3.57
CA PHE A 26 1.29 -5.89 4.12
C PHE A 26 1.18 -7.32 3.58
N LYS A 27 0.48 -8.19 4.30
CA LYS A 27 0.32 -9.61 3.94
C LYS A 27 -0.73 -9.79 2.85
N LYS A 28 -0.57 -10.86 2.07
CA LYS A 28 -1.68 -11.38 1.26
C LYS A 28 -2.84 -11.72 2.20
N THR A 29 -4.04 -11.29 1.85
CA THR A 29 -5.28 -11.58 2.57
C THR A 29 -6.23 -12.35 1.65
N GLU A 30 -7.19 -13.07 2.25
CA GLU A 30 -8.29 -13.71 1.53
C GLU A 30 -9.38 -12.70 1.15
N ILE A 31 -9.35 -11.49 1.73
CA ILE A 31 -10.25 -10.40 1.39
C ILE A 31 -10.01 -10.00 -0.08
N PRO A 32 -11.01 -10.15 -0.97
CA PRO A 32 -10.88 -9.75 -2.35
C PRO A 32 -10.60 -8.25 -2.45
N PHE A 33 -9.78 -7.85 -3.42
CA PHE A 33 -9.53 -6.43 -3.75
C PHE A 33 -8.84 -5.60 -2.66
N ALA A 34 -8.14 -6.22 -1.71
CA ALA A 34 -7.35 -5.51 -0.70
C ALA A 34 -6.40 -4.46 -1.29
N GLU A 35 -5.82 -4.70 -2.47
CA GLU A 35 -4.96 -3.72 -3.15
C GLU A 35 -5.66 -2.40 -3.50
N PHE A 36 -6.99 -2.38 -3.61
CA PHE A 36 -7.74 -1.14 -3.85
C PHE A 36 -7.85 -0.31 -2.58
N GLU A 37 -8.11 -0.92 -1.42
CA GLU A 37 -8.12 -0.20 -0.13
C GLU A 37 -6.72 0.37 0.19
N TRP A 38 -5.67 -0.41 -0.06
CA TRP A 38 -4.29 0.07 0.07
C TRP A 38 -3.98 1.20 -0.93
N ALA A 39 -4.45 1.11 -2.18
CA ALA A 39 -4.29 2.18 -3.16
C ALA A 39 -4.96 3.48 -2.72
N ASP A 40 -6.19 3.41 -2.18
CA ASP A 40 -6.93 4.57 -1.66
C ASP A 40 -6.24 5.19 -0.43
N PHE A 41 -5.71 4.34 0.46
CA PHE A 41 -4.91 4.78 1.59
C PHE A 41 -3.65 5.54 1.17
N PHE A 42 -2.94 5.06 0.15
CA PHE A 42 -1.75 5.76 -0.37
C PHE A 42 -2.11 7.02 -1.15
N ARG A 43 -3.21 7.03 -1.91
CA ARG A 43 -3.65 8.19 -2.70
C ARG A 43 -3.95 9.41 -1.84
N SER A 44 -4.45 9.21 -0.63
CA SER A 44 -4.70 10.31 0.31
C SER A 44 -3.43 10.86 0.99
N ARG A 45 -2.26 10.22 0.82
CA ARG A 45 -1.02 10.52 1.55
C ARG A 45 0.22 10.75 0.68
N ILE A 46 0.20 10.26 -0.55
CA ILE A 46 1.30 10.35 -1.52
C ILE A 46 0.75 11.05 -2.75
N SER A 47 1.40 12.13 -3.18
CA SER A 47 0.95 12.87 -4.37
C SER A 47 1.13 12.06 -5.65
N GLU A 48 0.22 12.25 -6.60
CA GLU A 48 0.28 11.57 -7.90
C GLU A 48 1.56 11.92 -8.66
N GLU A 49 2.00 13.17 -8.57
CA GLU A 49 3.28 13.63 -9.13
C GLU A 49 4.48 12.83 -8.59
N LEU A 50 4.48 12.47 -7.30
CA LEU A 50 5.58 11.70 -6.73
C LEU A 50 5.55 10.25 -7.23
N VAL A 51 4.36 9.66 -7.36
CA VAL A 51 4.20 8.30 -7.90
C VAL A 51 4.69 8.23 -9.35
N ASP A 52 4.45 9.28 -10.14
CA ASP A 52 4.85 9.36 -11.54
C ASP A 52 6.35 9.68 -11.72
N LYS A 53 6.86 10.71 -11.03
CA LYS A 53 8.24 11.20 -11.22
C LYS A 53 9.29 10.40 -10.46
N ASP A 54 8.95 9.83 -9.30
CA ASP A 54 9.90 9.08 -8.47
C ASP A 54 9.20 7.91 -7.76
N TYR A 55 8.86 6.91 -8.56
CA TYR A 55 8.16 5.72 -8.10
C TYR A 55 8.89 4.98 -6.97
N ASN A 56 10.23 4.94 -6.99
CA ASN A 56 11.00 4.26 -5.94
C ASN A 56 10.86 4.98 -4.59
N LYS A 57 10.88 6.31 -4.59
CA LYS A 57 10.62 7.12 -3.39
C LYS A 57 9.18 6.98 -2.92
N ALA A 58 8.21 6.95 -3.83
CA ALA A 58 6.82 6.68 -3.50
C ALA A 58 6.66 5.31 -2.81
N VAL A 59 7.32 4.26 -3.32
CA VAL A 59 7.34 2.92 -2.69
C VAL A 59 7.96 2.96 -1.30
N ALA A 60 9.06 3.69 -1.10
CA ALA A 60 9.71 3.81 0.20
C ALA A 60 8.81 4.51 1.24
N ILE A 61 8.10 5.55 0.83
CA ILE A 61 7.12 6.25 1.69
C ILE A 61 5.94 5.33 1.99
N ALA A 62 5.38 4.67 0.98
CA ALA A 62 4.25 3.76 1.13
C ALA A 62 4.57 2.59 2.07
N LEU A 63 5.78 2.05 2.03
CA LEU A 63 6.26 1.03 2.98
C LEU A 63 6.31 1.54 4.42
N ARG A 64 6.69 2.80 4.64
CA ARG A 64 6.68 3.39 5.99
C ARG A 64 5.25 3.57 6.48
N LEU A 65 4.39 4.13 5.63
CA LEU A 65 2.97 4.33 5.93
C LEU A 65 2.26 3.00 6.25
N SER A 66 2.60 1.92 5.55
CA SER A 66 1.97 0.61 5.78
C SER A 66 2.28 -0.02 7.14
N LYS A 67 3.25 0.53 7.88
CA LYS A 67 3.60 0.10 9.25
C LYS A 67 3.08 1.05 10.33
N THR A 68 2.39 2.12 9.95
CA THR A 68 1.82 3.09 10.90
C THR A 68 0.46 2.62 11.43
N ASP A 69 0.06 3.20 12.55
CA ASP A 69 -1.24 2.98 13.18
C ASP A 69 -2.42 3.35 12.27
N GLU A 70 -2.22 4.29 11.35
CA GLU A 70 -3.23 4.70 10.36
C GLU A 70 -3.63 3.55 9.42
N ALA A 71 -2.74 2.56 9.23
CA ALA A 71 -2.97 1.41 8.36
C ALA A 71 -3.59 0.21 9.11
N LYS A 72 -3.81 0.29 10.43
CA LYS A 72 -4.30 -0.83 11.26
C LYS A 72 -5.62 -1.44 10.79
N GLN A 73 -6.49 -0.62 10.20
CA GLN A 73 -7.81 -1.05 9.73
C GLN A 73 -7.75 -1.73 8.35
N LEU A 74 -6.59 -1.70 7.66
CA LEU A 74 -6.48 -2.20 6.31
C LEU A 74 -6.28 -3.71 6.26
N PRO A 75 -6.90 -4.41 5.29
CA PRO A 75 -6.74 -5.84 5.09
C PRO A 75 -5.28 -6.28 4.96
N GLY A 76 -4.90 -7.32 5.69
CA GLY A 76 -3.53 -7.84 5.65
C GLY A 76 -2.50 -6.93 6.32
N TYR A 77 -2.91 -5.89 7.04
CA TYR A 77 -2.02 -5.12 7.91
C TYR A 77 -1.21 -6.07 8.78
N ASN A 78 0.10 -6.01 8.62
CA ASN A 78 1.06 -6.87 9.30
C ASN A 78 1.98 -6.03 10.17
N GLY A 79 1.42 -4.97 10.75
CA GLY A 79 2.09 -3.96 11.57
C GLY A 79 3.33 -4.51 12.20
N ASN A 80 4.48 -3.89 11.91
CA ASN A 80 5.69 -4.43 12.48
C ASN A 80 5.63 -4.16 13.99
N ALA A 81 5.77 -5.23 14.74
CA ALA A 81 5.79 -5.25 16.18
C ALA A 81 6.87 -4.30 16.69
N LEU A 82 6.48 -3.14 17.21
CA LEU A 82 7.25 -2.51 18.30
C LEU A 82 6.87 -3.23 19.59
N CYS A 83 7.26 -4.50 19.68
CA CYS A 83 7.48 -5.17 20.94
C CYS A 83 8.76 -6.00 20.76
N ILE A 84 9.88 -5.31 20.81
CA ILE A 84 11.15 -5.88 21.26
C ILE A 84 11.71 -4.89 22.28
N GLU A 85 11.56 -5.30 23.54
CA GLU A 85 12.37 -4.96 24.72
C GLU A 85 12.37 -3.52 25.26
N VAL A 86 11.29 -3.12 25.94
CA VAL A 86 11.40 -2.09 27.00
C VAL A 86 10.79 -2.54 28.34
N TYR A 87 10.59 -3.84 28.55
CA TYR A 87 10.28 -4.42 29.86
C TYR A 87 11.18 -5.63 30.16
N ALA A 88 12.49 -5.43 30.08
CA ALA A 88 13.47 -6.32 30.70
C ALA A 88 14.43 -5.47 31.56
N ASN A 89 14.21 -5.57 32.87
CA ASN A 89 14.86 -4.90 34.01
C ASN A 89 14.59 -3.41 34.21
#